data_AF-B0XYF9-F1
#
_entry.id   AF-B0XYF9-F1
#
_cell.length_a   1.000
_cell.length_b   1.000
_cell.length_c   1.000
_cell.angle_alpha   90.00
_cell.angle_beta   90.00
_cell.angle_gamma   90.00
#
_symmetry.space_group_name_H-M   'P 1'
#
loop_
_entity.id
_entity.type
_entity.pdbx_description
1 polymer ?
#
loop_
_entity_poly.entity_id
_entity_poly.type
_entity_poly.pdbx_seq_one_letter_code
_entity_poly.pdbx_strand_id
1 'polypeptide(L)'
;MECCRQRASYASWRIATFRQLFLKAANPASSNCVLRRGISSSIGRDESRSPESQKEADAPELDQGNVRKNGEASSQTAQSVRPSQLLPQSPLLTKALSGVEKKRKKRPTQNDTDRLRLNPWAVALASPVRMCAVTGTRLPREFFTDWGLVQRPDDEGLWFMPVGLLRDELSSSKVTKADQHEPAEQLSPKNKSIRSLTLRIIDRLPLLKDLTIPLVRNKSGRRPLLTRLVPFRWKHPLGPFTTREEKRLIWREDMPEFVLERMRKHVLKKLKDMYRTQKRPKSELGSLRVIQVKDNSYDALLEGLGRLEKIERMECSGVLVLGRQVEGRENGDSETAQEQAHDCELAKSLYPDLVTLPQYQSKVPVFDLSELLSPADLAEIRSYGPQFENTALILIPVNPTAVQALLALWKLKAFLRSQEA
;
A
#
# COMPACT_ATOMS: atom_id res chain seq x y z
N MET A 1 -35.92 -29.29 4.84
CA MET A 1 -34.64 -28.93 5.46
C MET A 1 -34.00 -27.81 4.65
N GLU A 2 -34.31 -26.57 4.99
CA GLU A 2 -33.77 -25.38 4.31
C GLU A 2 -32.36 -25.09 4.81
N CYS A 3 -31.39 -25.14 3.91
CA CYS A 3 -29.99 -24.86 4.24
C CYS A 3 -29.73 -23.35 4.09
N CYS A 4 -30.07 -22.58 5.12
CA CYS A 4 -29.72 -21.16 5.23
C CYS A 4 -28.22 -20.97 5.47
N ARG A 5 -27.38 -21.14 4.44
CA ARG A 5 -26.02 -20.58 4.45
C ARG A 5 -26.04 -19.25 3.72
N GLN A 6 -26.22 -18.18 4.48
CA GLN A 6 -25.94 -16.80 4.07
C GLN A 6 -24.48 -16.70 3.62
N ARG A 7 -24.21 -16.99 2.34
CA ARG A 7 -22.91 -16.71 1.73
C ARG A 7 -22.90 -15.21 1.44
N ALA A 8 -22.30 -14.44 2.34
CA ALA A 8 -21.94 -13.06 2.04
C ALA A 8 -21.11 -13.03 0.75
N SER A 9 -21.50 -12.17 -0.21
CA SER A 9 -20.76 -12.02 -1.45
C SER A 9 -19.30 -11.60 -1.14
N TYR A 10 -18.36 -11.96 -2.01
CA TYR A 10 -16.95 -11.60 -1.80
C TYR A 10 -16.74 -10.08 -1.68
N ALA A 11 -17.54 -9.29 -2.41
CA ALA A 11 -17.55 -7.83 -2.30
C ALA A 11 -18.05 -7.37 -0.92
N SER A 12 -19.16 -7.95 -0.43
CA SER A 12 -19.72 -7.64 0.90
C SER A 12 -18.75 -7.99 2.01
N TRP A 13 -18.10 -9.16 1.95
CA TRP A 13 -17.07 -9.56 2.91
C TRP A 13 -15.87 -8.61 2.89
N ARG A 14 -15.37 -8.22 1.70
CA ARG A 14 -14.25 -7.26 1.61
C ARG A 14 -14.59 -5.90 2.21
N ILE A 15 -15.80 -5.39 1.96
CA ILE A 15 -16.25 -4.12 2.54
C ILE A 15 -16.36 -4.26 4.06
N ALA A 16 -16.92 -5.36 4.58
CA ALA A 16 -17.02 -5.60 6.02
C ALA A 16 -15.63 -5.68 6.68
N THR A 17 -14.69 -6.43 6.11
CA THR A 17 -13.31 -6.49 6.62
C THR A 17 -12.61 -5.13 6.53
N PHE A 18 -12.81 -4.37 5.45
CA PHE A 18 -12.26 -3.02 5.34
C PHE A 18 -12.84 -2.09 6.41
N ARG A 19 -14.16 -2.15 6.65
CA ARG A 19 -14.79 -1.35 7.71
C ARG A 19 -14.27 -1.72 9.09
N GLN A 20 -14.20 -3.01 9.41
CA GLN A 20 -13.67 -3.49 10.70
C GLN A 20 -12.22 -3.06 10.93
N LEU A 21 -11.41 -3.03 9.87
CA LEU A 21 -10.02 -2.62 9.99
C LEU A 21 -9.87 -1.10 9.99
N PHE A 22 -10.63 -0.34 9.21
CA PHE A 22 -10.35 1.07 8.89
C PHE A 22 -11.38 2.10 9.37
N LEU A 23 -12.54 1.69 9.89
CA LEU A 23 -13.51 2.59 10.50
C LEU A 23 -13.49 2.45 12.03
N LYS A 24 -13.77 3.55 12.74
CA LYS A 24 -14.12 3.52 14.15
C LYS A 24 -15.46 2.80 14.29
N ALA A 25 -15.42 1.56 14.77
CA ALA A 25 -16.60 0.86 15.23
C ALA A 25 -16.28 0.35 16.63
N ALA A 26 -17.07 0.78 17.61
CA ALA A 26 -17.08 0.25 18.96
C ALA A 26 -17.26 -1.28 18.92
N ASN A 27 -16.41 -1.99 19.65
CA ASN A 27 -16.38 -3.44 19.85
C ASN A 27 -15.90 -4.30 18.66
N PRO A 28 -14.67 -4.85 18.71
CA PRO A 28 -14.42 -6.19 18.21
C PRO A 28 -14.87 -7.19 19.27
N ALA A 29 -16.03 -7.82 19.05
CA ALA A 29 -16.32 -9.08 19.72
C ALA A 29 -15.12 -10.02 19.51
N SER A 30 -14.48 -10.37 20.63
CA SER A 30 -13.47 -11.41 20.74
C SER A 30 -13.92 -12.62 19.92
N SER A 31 -13.28 -12.83 18.78
CA SER A 31 -13.44 -14.06 18.01
C SER A 31 -12.06 -14.55 17.63
N ASN A 32 -11.55 -15.46 18.46
CA ASN A 32 -10.52 -16.44 18.10
C ASN A 32 -10.96 -17.38 16.95
N CYS A 33 -11.91 -16.99 16.11
CA CYS A 33 -12.36 -17.79 14.99
C CYS A 33 -11.67 -17.30 13.72
N VAL A 34 -10.45 -17.79 13.52
CA VAL A 34 -9.84 -17.82 12.20
C VAL A 34 -10.76 -18.66 11.31
N LEU A 35 -11.65 -18.02 10.56
CA LEU A 35 -12.37 -18.65 9.46
C LEU A 35 -11.35 -18.97 8.36
N ARG A 36 -10.66 -20.11 8.54
CA ARG A 36 -9.90 -20.76 7.49
C ARG A 36 -10.87 -21.06 6.36
N ARG A 37 -10.79 -20.31 5.27
CA ARG A 37 -11.29 -20.80 4.00
C ARG A 37 -10.34 -21.93 3.59
N GLY A 38 -10.74 -23.17 3.86
CA GLY A 38 -10.15 -24.35 3.23
C GLY A 38 -10.40 -24.23 1.73
N ILE A 39 -9.37 -23.82 0.98
CA ILE A 39 -9.37 -24.03 -0.46
C ILE A 39 -9.08 -25.52 -0.62
N SER A 40 -10.14 -26.31 -0.80
CA SER A 40 -10.00 -27.71 -1.19
C SER A 40 -9.46 -27.73 -2.61
N SER A 41 -8.19 -28.13 -2.75
CA SER A 41 -7.63 -28.57 -4.03
C SER A 41 -7.69 -30.09 -4.03
N SER A 42 -8.80 -30.65 -4.52
CA SER A 42 -8.84 -32.03 -4.98
C SER A 42 -8.02 -32.11 -6.27
N ILE A 43 -6.71 -32.32 -6.14
CA ILE A 43 -5.89 -32.82 -7.24
C ILE A 43 -6.11 -34.33 -7.22
N GLY A 44 -6.99 -34.80 -8.09
CA GLY A 44 -7.06 -36.21 -8.45
C GLY A 44 -5.74 -36.58 -9.10
N ARG A 45 -4.95 -37.41 -8.43
CA ARG A 45 -3.93 -38.22 -9.08
C ARG A 45 -4.67 -39.30 -9.86
N ASP A 46 -4.57 -39.27 -11.17
CA ASP A 46 -4.75 -40.48 -11.96
C ASP A 46 -3.36 -40.87 -12.46
N GLU A 47 -2.86 -41.97 -11.90
CA GLU A 47 -1.67 -42.66 -12.36
C GLU A 47 -2.10 -43.64 -13.44
N SER A 48 -1.59 -43.48 -14.66
CA SER A 48 -1.40 -44.61 -15.56
C SER A 48 -0.17 -44.37 -16.43
N ARG A 49 0.91 -45.08 -16.10
CA ARG A 49 2.03 -45.44 -16.98
C ARG A 49 1.46 -46.21 -18.20
N SER A 50 2.03 -46.21 -19.40
CA SER A 50 3.37 -46.72 -19.80
C SER A 50 3.67 -46.33 -21.29
N PRO A 51 4.64 -46.91 -22.03
CA PRO A 51 5.94 -46.30 -22.31
C PRO A 51 6.32 -46.17 -23.83
N GLU A 52 7.41 -45.44 -24.06
CA GLU A 52 8.48 -45.57 -25.08
C GLU A 52 8.25 -46.24 -26.46
N SER A 53 8.59 -45.50 -27.53
CA SER A 53 9.60 -45.86 -28.57
C SER A 53 9.73 -44.67 -29.54
N GLN A 54 10.84 -43.93 -29.56
CA GLN A 54 12.05 -44.10 -30.39
C GLN A 54 11.80 -44.27 -31.89
N LYS A 55 12.14 -43.23 -32.68
CA LYS A 55 13.15 -43.19 -33.78
C LYS A 55 13.03 -41.84 -34.53
N GLU A 56 14.12 -41.04 -34.57
CA GLU A 56 15.01 -40.83 -35.73
C GLU A 56 14.28 -40.18 -36.92
N ALA A 57 14.78 -39.19 -37.64
CA ALA A 57 15.97 -38.35 -37.62
C ALA A 57 15.71 -37.21 -38.64
N ASP A 58 16.68 -36.31 -38.74
CA ASP A 58 16.95 -35.41 -39.87
C ASP A 58 16.23 -34.04 -39.98
N ALA A 59 17.09 -33.04 -39.82
CA ALA A 59 16.92 -31.61 -40.07
C ALA A 59 17.16 -31.30 -41.57
N PRO A 60 17.39 -30.04 -42.02
CA PRO A 60 17.07 -28.73 -41.45
C PRO A 60 16.41 -27.77 -42.48
N GLU A 61 16.09 -26.57 -41.99
CA GLU A 61 16.33 -25.27 -42.63
C GLU A 61 15.51 -24.71 -43.83
N LEU A 62 15.26 -23.39 -43.66
CA LEU A 62 15.14 -22.33 -44.67
C LEU A 62 13.86 -22.31 -45.52
N ASP A 63 13.34 -21.18 -45.99
CA ASP A 63 13.46 -19.75 -45.72
C ASP A 63 12.44 -19.09 -46.68
N GLN A 64 12.02 -17.86 -46.39
CA GLN A 64 11.37 -16.93 -47.32
C GLN A 64 9.99 -17.38 -47.86
N GLY A 65 8.99 -16.53 -47.99
CA GLY A 65 8.99 -15.11 -48.23
C GLY A 65 7.89 -14.86 -49.26
N ASN A 66 6.96 -13.96 -48.92
CA ASN A 66 6.01 -13.22 -49.77
C ASN A 66 5.51 -13.84 -51.09
N VAL A 67 4.20 -13.77 -51.32
CA VAL A 67 3.59 -12.76 -52.22
C VAL A 67 2.13 -13.15 -52.49
N ARG A 68 1.24 -12.19 -52.24
CA ARG A 68 -0.13 -12.17 -52.73
C ARG A 68 -0.13 -12.19 -54.26
N LYS A 69 -0.90 -13.10 -54.88
CA LYS A 69 -1.56 -12.79 -56.15
C LYS A 69 -2.84 -13.60 -56.30
N ASN A 70 -3.91 -12.87 -56.57
CA ASN A 70 -5.23 -13.38 -56.87
C ASN A 70 -5.18 -14.26 -58.13
N GLY A 71 -5.88 -15.37 -58.06
CA GLY A 71 -6.24 -16.19 -59.21
C GLY A 71 -7.49 -16.97 -58.83
N GLU A 72 -8.65 -16.49 -59.29
CA GLU A 72 -9.88 -17.26 -59.30
C GLU A 72 -9.65 -18.51 -60.15
N ALA A 73 -9.77 -19.68 -59.53
CA ALA A 73 -10.06 -20.90 -60.23
C ALA A 73 -10.99 -21.73 -59.34
N SER A 74 -12.23 -21.87 -59.81
CA SER A 74 -13.22 -22.80 -59.30
C SER A 74 -12.62 -24.21 -59.25
N SER A 75 -12.49 -24.77 -58.06
CA SER A 75 -12.32 -26.21 -57.89
C SER A 75 -13.10 -26.59 -56.65
N GLN A 76 -14.31 -27.10 -56.89
CA GLN A 76 -15.17 -27.74 -55.90
C GLN A 76 -14.43 -28.96 -55.34
N THR A 77 -13.59 -28.76 -54.35
CA THR A 77 -13.19 -29.84 -53.45
C THR A 77 -14.32 -29.95 -52.45
N ALA A 78 -15.15 -30.99 -52.61
CA ALA A 78 -16.06 -31.44 -51.59
C ALA A 78 -15.23 -31.71 -50.31
N GLN A 79 -15.19 -30.73 -49.41
CA GLN A 79 -14.51 -30.87 -48.14
C GLN A 79 -15.23 -32.00 -47.39
N SER A 80 -14.55 -33.13 -47.23
CA SER A 80 -15.05 -34.26 -46.45
C SER A 80 -15.46 -33.74 -45.07
N VAL A 81 -16.75 -33.80 -44.77
CA VAL A 81 -17.29 -33.40 -43.48
C VAL A 81 -16.54 -34.19 -42.41
N ARG A 82 -15.89 -33.49 -41.48
CA ARG A 82 -15.13 -34.18 -40.43
C ARG A 82 -16.13 -35.02 -39.63
N PRO A 83 -15.80 -36.25 -39.21
CA PRO A 83 -16.70 -37.09 -38.42
C PRO A 83 -17.25 -36.38 -37.17
N SER A 84 -16.48 -35.46 -36.60
CA SER A 84 -16.89 -34.61 -35.47
C SER A 84 -18.05 -33.65 -35.77
N GLN A 85 -18.30 -33.31 -37.03
CA GLN A 85 -19.43 -32.48 -37.46
C GLN A 85 -20.71 -33.31 -37.67
N LEU A 86 -20.61 -34.64 -37.69
CA LEU A 86 -21.77 -35.56 -37.74
C LEU A 86 -22.31 -35.88 -36.34
N LEU A 87 -21.60 -35.47 -35.29
CA LEU A 87 -22.06 -35.65 -33.91
C LEU A 87 -23.19 -34.67 -33.60
N PRO A 88 -24.21 -35.07 -32.82
CA PRO A 88 -25.27 -34.17 -32.38
C PRO A 88 -24.65 -33.01 -31.60
N GLN A 89 -24.78 -31.80 -32.15
CA GLN A 89 -24.26 -30.61 -31.49
C GLN A 89 -25.04 -30.34 -30.21
N SER A 90 -24.33 -29.98 -29.14
CA SER A 90 -24.97 -29.71 -27.85
C SER A 90 -26.03 -28.61 -27.99
N PRO A 91 -27.14 -28.68 -27.23
CA PRO A 91 -28.17 -27.65 -27.21
C PRO A 91 -27.65 -26.27 -26.82
N LEU A 92 -26.46 -26.17 -26.20
CA LEU A 92 -25.78 -24.91 -25.91
C LEU A 92 -25.17 -24.24 -27.17
N LEU A 93 -24.80 -25.04 -28.17
CA LEU A 93 -24.28 -24.58 -29.45
C LEU A 93 -25.42 -24.32 -30.45
N THR A 94 -26.44 -25.20 -30.48
CA THR A 94 -27.60 -25.07 -31.38
C THR A 94 -28.66 -24.08 -30.89
N LYS A 95 -28.76 -23.83 -29.58
CA LYS A 95 -29.61 -22.78 -28.98
C LYS A 95 -28.78 -21.69 -28.30
N ALA A 96 -27.62 -21.33 -28.87
CA ALA A 96 -26.98 -20.09 -28.47
C ALA A 96 -27.99 -18.96 -28.74
N LEU A 97 -28.53 -18.34 -27.68
CA LEU A 97 -29.54 -17.28 -27.77
C LEU A 97 -29.08 -16.22 -28.79
N SER A 98 -29.65 -16.26 -30.01
CA SER A 98 -29.43 -15.26 -31.04
C SER A 98 -29.88 -13.91 -30.48
N GLY A 99 -28.93 -13.04 -30.17
CA GLY A 99 -29.20 -11.71 -29.58
C GLY A 99 -28.35 -11.34 -28.38
N VAL A 100 -27.65 -12.28 -27.73
CA VAL A 100 -26.62 -11.95 -26.72
C VAL A 100 -25.25 -11.93 -27.37
N GLU A 101 -25.07 -11.09 -28.41
CA GLU A 101 -23.74 -10.62 -28.70
C GLU A 101 -23.24 -9.92 -27.44
N LYS A 102 -22.37 -10.59 -26.69
CA LYS A 102 -21.73 -10.00 -25.51
C LYS A 102 -20.95 -8.80 -26.03
N LYS A 103 -21.55 -7.60 -25.97
CA LYS A 103 -20.91 -6.34 -26.31
C LYS A 103 -19.56 -6.34 -25.62
N ARG A 104 -18.50 -6.54 -26.40
CA ARG A 104 -17.15 -6.61 -25.84
C ARG A 104 -16.94 -5.31 -25.09
N LYS A 105 -16.53 -5.39 -23.83
CA LYS A 105 -16.26 -4.19 -23.02
C LYS A 105 -15.31 -3.30 -23.82
N LYS A 106 -15.65 -2.01 -23.95
CA LYS A 106 -14.80 -1.04 -24.64
C LYS A 106 -13.40 -1.11 -24.03
N ARG A 107 -12.36 -1.15 -24.88
CA ARG A 107 -10.98 -1.06 -24.38
C ARG A 107 -10.81 0.29 -23.66
N PRO A 108 -10.07 0.33 -22.55
CA PRO A 108 -9.83 1.59 -21.83
C PRO A 108 -9.19 2.63 -22.75
N THR A 109 -9.70 3.85 -22.70
CA THR A 109 -9.10 5.01 -23.37
C THR A 109 -7.93 5.52 -22.51
N GLN A 110 -6.99 6.25 -23.11
CA GLN A 110 -5.88 6.86 -22.35
C GLN A 110 -6.40 7.74 -21.19
N ASN A 111 -7.45 8.53 -21.42
CA ASN A 111 -8.12 9.33 -20.38
C ASN A 111 -8.66 8.47 -19.22
N ASP A 112 -9.22 7.29 -19.52
CA ASP A 112 -9.70 6.36 -18.48
C ASP A 112 -8.54 5.87 -17.61
N THR A 113 -7.38 5.61 -18.23
CA THR A 113 -6.17 5.20 -17.50
C THR A 113 -5.60 6.33 -16.66
N ASP A 114 -5.59 7.57 -17.17
CA ASP A 114 -5.04 8.73 -16.46
C ASP A 114 -5.97 9.16 -15.32
N ARG A 115 -7.29 8.97 -15.46
CA ARG A 115 -8.26 9.12 -14.36
C ARG A 115 -7.94 8.18 -13.19
N LEU A 116 -7.59 6.93 -13.46
CA LEU A 116 -7.26 5.95 -12.42
C LEU A 116 -5.86 6.13 -11.85
N ARG A 117 -4.87 6.47 -12.69
CA ARG A 117 -3.47 6.68 -12.28
C ARG A 117 -3.30 7.88 -11.34
N LEU A 118 -4.10 8.92 -11.55
CA LEU A 118 -4.07 10.14 -10.74
C LEU A 118 -5.05 10.09 -9.56
N ASN A 119 -5.85 9.04 -9.40
CA ASN A 119 -6.68 8.87 -8.22
C ASN A 119 -5.89 8.06 -7.16
N PRO A 120 -5.48 8.66 -6.03
CA PRO A 120 -4.69 7.96 -5.01
C PRO A 120 -5.41 6.74 -4.45
N TRP A 121 -6.72 6.81 -4.24
CA TRP A 121 -7.50 5.71 -3.69
C TRP A 121 -7.62 4.56 -4.68
N ALA A 122 -7.77 4.86 -5.97
CA ALA A 122 -7.75 3.86 -7.02
C ALA A 122 -6.37 3.17 -7.10
N VAL A 123 -5.28 3.94 -7.02
CA VAL A 123 -3.90 3.40 -7.00
C VAL A 123 -3.68 2.48 -5.80
N ALA A 124 -4.09 2.89 -4.59
CA ALA A 124 -3.97 2.07 -3.39
C ALA A 124 -4.75 0.75 -3.53
N LEU A 125 -5.99 0.82 -4.01
CA LEU A 125 -6.86 -0.35 -4.16
C LEU A 125 -6.45 -1.28 -5.31
N ALA A 126 -5.88 -0.73 -6.38
CA ALA A 126 -5.35 -1.50 -7.51
C ALA A 126 -4.06 -2.24 -7.16
N SER A 127 -3.38 -1.88 -6.06
CA SER A 127 -2.17 -2.58 -5.63
C SER A 127 -2.46 -4.06 -5.32
N PRO A 128 -1.51 -4.98 -5.59
CA PRO A 128 -1.75 -6.42 -5.44
C PRO A 128 -2.16 -6.79 -4.01
N VAL A 129 -3.19 -7.63 -3.88
CA VAL A 129 -3.60 -8.13 -2.56
C VAL A 129 -2.53 -9.04 -1.97
N ARG A 130 -2.17 -8.80 -0.71
CA ARG A 130 -1.17 -9.54 0.07
C ARG A 130 -1.72 -9.85 1.47
N MET A 131 -1.10 -10.82 2.13
CA MET A 131 -1.46 -11.25 3.48
C MET A 131 -0.51 -10.60 4.50
N CYS A 132 -1.07 -10.10 5.60
CA CYS A 132 -0.30 -9.67 6.77
C CYS A 132 0.36 -10.89 7.43
N ALA A 133 1.65 -10.81 7.73
CA ALA A 133 2.38 -11.87 8.42
C ALA A 133 1.96 -12.05 9.89
N VAL A 134 1.48 -10.98 10.53
CA VAL A 134 1.11 -10.97 11.96
C VAL A 134 -0.35 -11.39 12.15
N THR A 135 -1.27 -10.75 11.44
CA THR A 135 -2.72 -10.91 11.65
C THR A 135 -3.39 -11.83 10.64
N GLY A 136 -2.70 -12.22 9.56
CA GLY A 136 -3.26 -13.04 8.49
C GLY A 136 -4.31 -12.34 7.59
N THR A 137 -4.61 -11.06 7.84
CA THR A 137 -5.58 -10.31 7.03
C THR A 137 -5.07 -10.09 5.60
N ARG A 138 -5.99 -10.02 4.63
CA ARG A 138 -5.65 -9.82 3.21
C ARG A 138 -6.08 -8.43 2.75
N LEU A 139 -5.12 -7.58 2.41
CA LEU A 139 -5.33 -6.22 1.95
C LEU A 139 -4.46 -5.92 0.73
N PRO A 140 -4.77 -4.89 -0.06
CA PRO A 140 -3.84 -4.37 -1.07
C PRO A 140 -2.48 -3.98 -0.47
N ARG A 141 -1.41 -4.08 -1.26
CA ARG A 141 -0.02 -3.88 -0.82
C ARG A 141 0.20 -2.53 -0.13
N GLU A 142 -0.49 -1.49 -0.60
CA GLU A 142 -0.31 -0.11 -0.13
C GLU A 142 -0.60 0.06 1.37
N PHE A 143 -1.39 -0.84 1.96
CA PHE A 143 -1.78 -0.83 3.38
C PHE A 143 -0.78 -1.56 4.31
N PHE A 144 0.37 -1.96 3.78
CA PHE A 144 1.42 -2.64 4.54
C PHE A 144 2.75 -1.92 4.46
N THR A 145 3.56 -2.08 5.50
CA THR A 145 5.00 -1.81 5.44
C THR A 145 5.72 -3.11 5.11
N ASP A 146 6.72 -3.02 4.21
CA ASP A 146 7.63 -4.12 3.90
C ASP A 146 8.71 -4.16 5.01
N TRP A 147 8.86 -5.32 5.65
CA TRP A 147 9.84 -5.59 6.70
C TRP A 147 10.83 -6.64 6.25
N GLY A 148 12.08 -6.50 6.67
CA GLY A 148 13.17 -7.41 6.28
C GLY A 148 14.30 -7.42 7.30
N LEU A 149 15.29 -8.26 7.03
CA LEU A 149 16.47 -8.40 7.88
C LEU A 149 17.57 -7.47 7.40
N VAL A 150 18.10 -6.67 8.32
CA VAL A 150 19.21 -5.75 8.08
C VAL A 150 20.34 -6.10 9.06
N GLN A 151 21.53 -6.32 8.52
CA GLN A 151 22.74 -6.44 9.33
C GLN A 151 23.40 -5.07 9.39
N ARG A 152 23.68 -4.59 10.60
CA ARG A 152 24.46 -3.35 10.79
C ARG A 152 25.95 -3.68 10.63
N PRO A 153 26.78 -2.72 10.20
CA PRO A 153 28.23 -2.94 10.14
C PRO A 153 28.84 -3.18 11.52
N ASP A 154 28.27 -2.56 12.55
CA ASP A 154 28.83 -2.58 13.92
C ASP A 154 28.35 -3.79 14.74
N ASP A 155 27.24 -4.41 14.34
CA ASP A 155 26.63 -5.53 15.06
C ASP A 155 26.58 -6.80 14.22
N GLU A 156 26.92 -7.92 14.85
CA GLU A 156 26.63 -9.25 14.31
C GLU A 156 25.12 -9.61 14.36
N GLY A 157 24.27 -8.75 14.92
CA GLY A 157 22.83 -8.96 14.99
C GLY A 157 22.12 -8.89 13.63
N LEU A 158 21.09 -9.73 13.45
CA LEU A 158 20.15 -9.61 12.34
C LEU A 158 18.93 -8.82 12.80
N TRP A 159 18.93 -7.53 12.50
CA TRP A 159 17.88 -6.61 12.92
C TRP A 159 16.66 -6.75 12.03
N PHE A 160 15.50 -6.94 12.64
CA PHE A 160 14.22 -6.98 11.92
C PHE A 160 13.67 -5.55 11.77
N MET A 161 13.71 -5.00 10.56
CA MET A 161 13.51 -3.56 10.31
C MET A 161 12.48 -3.28 9.20
N PRO A 162 11.83 -2.09 9.22
CA PRO A 162 10.88 -1.65 8.17
C PRO A 162 11.64 -1.21 6.90
N VAL A 163 12.18 -2.16 6.15
CA VAL A 163 12.99 -1.91 4.94
C VAL A 163 12.26 -1.08 3.88
N GLY A 164 10.92 -1.09 3.86
CA GLY A 164 10.13 -0.23 2.98
C GLY A 164 10.33 1.28 3.23
N LEU A 165 10.55 1.68 4.49
CA LEU A 165 10.79 3.07 4.89
C LEU A 165 12.27 3.45 4.84
N LEU A 166 13.17 2.47 4.91
CA LEU A 166 14.63 2.67 4.97
C LEU A 166 15.33 2.53 3.61
N ARG A 167 14.59 2.47 2.51
CA ARG A 167 15.17 2.20 1.17
C ARG A 167 16.27 3.18 0.78
N ASP A 168 16.13 4.45 1.14
CA ASP A 168 17.11 5.49 0.80
C ASP A 168 18.43 5.27 1.55
N GLU A 169 18.37 4.99 2.85
CA GLU A 169 19.54 4.74 3.71
C GLU A 169 20.26 3.44 3.33
N LEU A 170 19.48 2.39 3.04
CA LEU A 170 19.99 1.10 2.59
C LEU A 170 20.56 1.15 1.16
N SER A 171 20.19 2.15 0.36
CA SER A 171 20.75 2.35 -0.98
C SER A 171 22.00 3.23 -0.93
N SER A 172 22.00 4.30 -0.13
CA SER A 172 23.18 5.17 0.07
C SER A 172 24.38 4.39 0.60
N SER A 173 24.16 3.50 1.58
CA SER A 173 25.21 2.62 2.12
C SER A 173 25.79 1.61 1.12
N LYS A 174 25.11 1.32 0.00
CA LYS A 174 25.69 0.52 -1.09
C LYS A 174 26.62 1.33 -1.97
N VAL A 175 26.33 2.62 -2.17
CA VAL A 175 27.14 3.53 -2.98
C VAL A 175 28.45 3.84 -2.27
N THR A 176 28.44 4.11 -0.95
CA THR A 176 29.67 4.36 -0.18
C THR A 176 30.60 3.14 -0.12
N LYS A 177 30.06 1.92 -0.28
CA LYS A 177 30.85 0.68 -0.34
C LYS A 177 31.36 0.33 -1.73
N ALA A 178 30.94 1.03 -2.78
CA ALA A 178 31.43 0.85 -4.13
C ALA A 178 32.69 1.70 -4.43
N ASP A 179 32.91 2.78 -3.68
CA ASP A 179 34.06 3.68 -3.83
C ASP A 179 35.30 3.25 -3.02
N GLN A 180 35.19 2.20 -2.20
CA GLN A 180 36.34 1.51 -1.63
C GLN A 180 36.56 0.23 -2.43
N HIS A 181 37.72 0.12 -3.08
CA HIS A 181 38.16 -1.01 -3.90
C HIS A 181 37.82 -2.38 -3.26
N GLU A 182 36.67 -2.94 -3.62
CA GLU A 182 36.35 -4.36 -3.56
C GLU A 182 35.27 -4.64 -4.63
N PRO A 183 35.53 -5.44 -5.67
CA PRO A 183 34.53 -5.75 -6.68
C PRO A 183 33.33 -6.46 -6.02
N ALA A 184 32.13 -6.15 -6.50
CA ALA A 184 30.82 -6.57 -5.98
C ALA A 184 30.53 -8.10 -5.98
N GLU A 185 31.56 -8.94 -6.01
CA GLU A 185 31.46 -10.40 -6.15
C GLU A 185 31.61 -11.19 -4.84
N GLN A 186 32.09 -10.63 -3.72
CA GLN A 186 32.38 -11.43 -2.51
C GLN A 186 31.35 -11.39 -1.38
N LEU A 187 30.11 -10.92 -1.59
CA LEU A 187 29.03 -11.33 -0.70
C LEU A 187 28.59 -12.74 -1.10
N SER A 188 28.88 -13.72 -0.23
CA SER A 188 28.45 -15.11 -0.43
C SER A 188 26.97 -15.18 -0.85
N PRO A 189 26.59 -16.10 -1.76
CA PRO A 189 25.23 -16.18 -2.32
C PRO A 189 24.15 -16.28 -1.22
N LYS A 190 24.52 -16.85 -0.07
CA LYS A 190 23.68 -16.97 1.12
C LYS A 190 23.31 -15.61 1.75
N ASN A 191 24.28 -14.69 1.88
CA ASN A 191 24.04 -13.35 2.44
C ASN A 191 23.20 -12.47 1.49
N LYS A 192 23.34 -12.65 0.17
CA LYS A 192 22.48 -12.00 -0.83
C LYS A 192 21.02 -12.48 -0.74
N SER A 193 20.82 -13.79 -0.51
CA SER A 193 19.48 -14.40 -0.38
C SER A 193 18.71 -13.90 0.84
N ILE A 194 19.35 -13.83 2.02
CA ILE A 194 18.70 -13.38 3.26
C ILE A 194 18.25 -11.92 3.17
N ARG A 195 19.03 -11.06 2.51
CA ARG A 195 18.71 -9.63 2.31
C ARG A 195 17.51 -9.39 1.38
N SER A 196 17.08 -10.40 0.62
CA SER A 196 15.92 -10.32 -0.29
C SER A 196 14.60 -10.72 0.39
N LEU A 197 14.67 -11.33 1.58
CA LEU A 197 13.51 -11.82 2.30
C LEU A 197 12.73 -10.66 2.94
N THR A 198 11.50 -10.47 2.48
CA THR A 198 10.60 -9.43 3.01
C THR A 198 9.23 -9.97 3.37
N LEU A 199 8.73 -9.57 4.53
CA LEU A 199 7.36 -9.83 4.97
C LEU A 199 6.58 -8.54 5.12
N ARG A 200 5.27 -8.64 5.28
CA ARG A 200 4.37 -7.47 5.29
C ARG A 200 3.58 -7.44 6.57
N ILE A 201 3.55 -6.28 7.22
CA ILE A 201 2.77 -6.03 8.43
C ILE A 201 1.88 -4.83 8.15
N ILE A 202 0.64 -4.88 8.63
CA ILE A 202 -0.31 -3.77 8.47
C ILE A 202 0.23 -2.55 9.20
N ASP A 203 0.03 -1.38 8.60
CA ASP A 203 0.40 -0.11 9.18
C ASP A 203 -0.58 0.30 10.29
N ARG A 204 -0.33 -0.19 11.50
CA ARG A 204 -1.06 0.19 12.72
C ARG A 204 -0.14 0.30 13.93
N LEU A 205 -0.16 1.46 14.58
CA LEU A 205 0.61 1.71 15.79
C LEU A 205 0.18 0.82 16.97
N PRO A 206 -1.12 0.64 17.29
CA PRO A 206 -1.52 -0.24 18.38
C PRO A 206 -1.05 -1.69 18.17
N LEU A 207 -1.24 -2.22 16.95
CA LEU A 207 -0.76 -3.55 16.58
C LEU A 207 0.75 -3.69 16.77
N LEU A 208 1.52 -2.65 16.40
CA LEU A 208 2.98 -2.68 16.53
C LEU A 208 3.42 -2.58 17.99
N LYS A 209 2.71 -1.81 18.83
CA LYS A 209 2.92 -1.77 20.28
C LYS A 209 2.65 -3.13 20.93
N ASP A 210 1.49 -3.72 20.63
CA ASP A 210 1.07 -5.03 21.14
C ASP A 210 2.02 -6.15 20.73
N LEU A 211 2.59 -6.05 19.53
CA LEU A 211 3.58 -6.99 19.03
C LEU A 211 4.96 -6.79 19.67
N THR A 212 5.34 -5.54 19.96
CA THR A 212 6.68 -5.23 20.50
C THR A 212 6.85 -5.72 21.95
N ILE A 213 5.84 -5.54 22.80
CA ILE A 213 5.88 -5.93 24.23
C ILE A 213 6.32 -7.39 24.44
N PRO A 214 5.68 -8.42 23.83
CA PRO A 214 6.08 -9.81 24.02
C PRO A 214 7.41 -10.15 23.35
N LEU A 215 7.79 -9.47 22.26
CA LEU A 215 9.06 -9.72 21.56
C LEU A 215 10.26 -9.23 22.38
N VAL A 216 10.14 -8.08 23.02
CA VAL A 216 11.20 -7.51 23.86
C VAL A 216 11.36 -8.29 25.17
N ARG A 217 10.25 -8.78 25.76
CA ARG A 217 10.30 -9.56 27.00
C ARG A 217 10.91 -10.96 26.83
N ASN A 218 10.81 -11.57 25.63
CA ASN A 218 11.25 -12.95 25.38
C ASN A 218 12.68 -13.07 24.83
N LYS A 219 13.66 -12.40 25.46
CA LYS A 219 15.08 -12.49 25.05
C LYS A 219 15.77 -13.79 25.50
N SER A 220 15.26 -14.50 26.51
CA SER A 220 15.96 -15.61 27.18
C SER A 220 15.33 -17.01 27.00
N GLY A 221 14.25 -17.14 26.20
CA GLY A 221 13.59 -18.44 25.97
C GLY A 221 14.32 -19.34 24.94
N ARG A 222 14.13 -20.67 25.03
CA ARG A 222 14.73 -21.66 24.09
C ARG A 222 14.44 -21.38 22.61
N ARG A 223 13.37 -20.63 22.29
CA ARG A 223 13.06 -20.13 20.94
C ARG A 223 12.54 -18.69 21.05
N PRO A 224 13.23 -17.68 20.45
CA PRO A 224 12.74 -16.30 20.44
C PRO A 224 11.37 -16.23 19.77
N LEU A 225 10.41 -15.49 20.35
CA LEU A 225 9.09 -15.31 19.74
C LEU A 225 9.16 -14.68 18.34
N LEU A 226 10.22 -13.90 18.08
CA LEU A 226 10.53 -13.32 16.78
C LEU A 226 10.69 -14.38 15.69
N THR A 227 11.17 -15.59 16.03
CA THR A 227 11.26 -16.70 15.07
C THR A 227 9.88 -17.18 14.59
N ARG A 228 8.78 -16.89 15.32
CA ARG A 228 7.41 -17.22 14.90
C ARG A 228 6.90 -16.28 13.82
N LEU A 229 7.43 -15.06 13.73
CA LEU A 229 7.11 -14.11 12.67
C LEU A 229 7.78 -14.47 11.35
N VAL A 230 8.91 -15.18 11.40
CA VAL A 230 9.62 -15.65 10.22
C VAL A 230 8.81 -16.74 9.51
N PRO A 231 8.42 -16.55 8.23
CA PRO A 231 7.69 -17.55 7.47
C PRO A 231 8.42 -18.89 7.42
N PHE A 232 7.67 -20.00 7.50
CA PHE A 232 8.22 -21.35 7.44
C PHE A 232 9.11 -21.59 6.22
N ARG A 233 8.74 -21.03 5.05
CA ARG A 233 9.50 -21.15 3.80
C ARG A 233 10.86 -20.44 3.81
N TRP A 234 11.10 -19.56 4.78
CA TRP A 234 12.42 -18.94 4.93
C TRP A 234 13.36 -19.86 5.69
N LYS A 235 12.82 -20.70 6.58
CA LYS A 235 13.58 -21.56 7.49
C LYS A 235 14.16 -22.76 6.76
N HIS A 236 15.32 -23.20 7.22
CA HIS A 236 15.94 -24.45 6.80
C HIS A 236 15.01 -25.65 7.09
N PRO A 237 14.91 -26.66 6.19
CA PRO A 237 15.70 -26.86 4.96
C PRO A 237 15.17 -26.16 3.71
N LEU A 238 13.94 -25.65 3.72
CA LEU A 238 13.29 -25.12 2.51
C LEU A 238 13.79 -23.74 2.08
N GLY A 239 14.28 -22.96 3.04
CA GLY A 239 14.77 -21.61 2.79
C GLY A 239 16.20 -21.38 3.24
N PRO A 240 16.74 -20.20 2.93
CA PRO A 240 18.14 -19.87 3.17
C PRO A 240 18.44 -19.58 4.65
N PHE A 241 17.40 -19.43 5.49
CA PHE A 241 17.50 -18.98 6.86
C PHE A 241 17.85 -20.12 7.81
N THR A 242 19.03 -20.06 8.42
CA THR A 242 19.53 -21.14 9.29
C THR A 242 19.12 -20.98 10.75
N THR A 243 19.20 -22.06 11.53
CA THR A 243 18.95 -22.04 12.99
C THR A 243 19.92 -21.14 13.75
N ARG A 244 21.13 -20.89 13.22
CA ARG A 244 22.09 -19.92 13.79
C ARG A 244 21.62 -18.49 13.58
N GLU A 245 21.09 -18.18 12.41
CA GLU A 245 20.56 -16.86 12.07
C GLU A 245 19.26 -16.58 12.84
N GLU A 246 18.41 -17.58 13.04
CA GLU A 246 17.21 -17.49 13.88
C GLU A 246 17.51 -17.00 15.31
N LYS A 247 18.64 -17.45 15.89
CA LYS A 247 19.09 -17.05 17.23
C LYS A 247 19.66 -15.63 17.27
N ARG A 248 20.11 -15.10 16.15
CA ARG A 248 20.71 -13.75 16.01
C ARG A 248 19.67 -12.68 15.69
N LEU A 249 18.38 -13.04 15.62
CA LEU A 249 17.33 -12.09 15.31
C LEU A 249 17.11 -11.11 16.46
N ILE A 250 17.13 -9.82 16.13
CA ILE A 250 16.93 -8.73 17.08
C ILE A 250 15.69 -7.93 16.70
N TRP A 251 14.80 -7.75 17.66
CA TRP A 251 13.72 -6.76 17.62
C TRP A 251 14.08 -5.61 18.53
N ARG A 252 13.85 -4.38 18.06
CA ARG A 252 14.19 -3.17 18.81
C ARG A 252 13.08 -2.80 19.80
N GLU A 253 13.45 -2.22 20.93
CA GLU A 253 12.52 -1.88 22.01
C GLU A 253 11.58 -0.72 21.63
N ASP A 254 12.12 0.35 21.06
CA ASP A 254 11.42 1.54 20.54
C ASP A 254 10.94 1.37 19.08
N MET A 255 10.60 0.13 18.67
CA MET A 255 10.17 -0.11 17.28
C MET A 255 8.92 0.69 16.87
N PRO A 256 7.87 0.82 17.69
CA PRO A 256 6.70 1.62 17.35
C PRO A 256 7.03 3.09 17.08
N GLU A 257 7.80 3.70 17.98
CA GLU A 257 8.21 5.11 17.93
C GLU A 257 9.12 5.38 16.74
N PHE A 258 10.04 4.47 16.45
CA PHE A 258 10.88 4.60 15.27
C PHE A 258 10.13 4.48 13.96
N VAL A 259 9.21 3.51 13.83
CA VAL A 259 8.41 3.39 12.60
C VAL A 259 7.61 4.69 12.40
N LEU A 260 7.04 5.23 13.47
CA LEU A 260 6.34 6.51 13.46
C LEU A 260 7.24 7.66 12.96
N GLU A 261 8.43 7.81 13.53
CA GLU A 261 9.41 8.81 13.11
C GLU A 261 9.80 8.66 11.63
N ARG A 262 10.05 7.42 11.18
CA ARG A 262 10.39 7.12 9.78
C ARG A 262 9.23 7.39 8.83
N MET A 263 7.99 7.14 9.26
CA MET A 263 6.80 7.48 8.48
C MET A 263 6.61 8.99 8.36
N ARG A 264 6.83 9.76 9.44
CA ARG A 264 6.81 11.24 9.41
C ARG A 264 7.85 11.79 8.44
N LYS A 265 9.11 11.34 8.55
CA LYS A 265 10.19 11.69 7.61
C LYS A 265 9.85 11.32 6.16
N HIS A 266 9.22 10.18 5.95
CA HIS A 266 8.77 9.77 4.61
C HIS A 266 7.69 10.71 4.05
N VAL A 267 6.69 11.09 4.87
CA VAL A 267 5.66 12.06 4.49
C VAL A 267 6.27 13.41 4.14
N LEU A 268 7.17 13.94 4.98
CA LEU A 268 7.88 15.19 4.69
C LEU A 268 8.62 15.12 3.36
N LYS A 269 9.38 14.04 3.12
CA LYS A 269 10.07 13.82 1.84
C LYS A 269 9.11 13.88 0.66
N LYS A 270 7.96 13.20 0.74
CA LYS A 270 6.96 13.19 -0.35
C LYS A 270 6.32 14.56 -0.57
N LEU A 271 6.04 15.31 0.49
CA LEU A 271 5.52 16.68 0.37
C LEU A 271 6.56 17.62 -0.27
N LYS A 272 7.83 17.49 0.11
CA LYS A 272 8.95 18.23 -0.50
C LYS A 272 9.14 17.87 -1.97
N ASP A 273 9.13 16.58 -2.32
CA ASP A 273 9.25 16.08 -3.69
C ASP A 273 8.12 16.61 -4.58
N MET A 274 6.88 16.59 -4.08
CA MET A 274 5.73 17.17 -4.75
C MET A 274 5.93 18.67 -4.99
N TYR A 275 6.29 19.43 -3.95
CA TYR A 275 6.50 20.87 -4.06
C TYR A 275 7.63 21.25 -5.02
N ARG A 276 8.74 20.50 -5.03
CA ARG A 276 9.83 20.65 -6.02
C ARG A 276 9.34 20.44 -7.46
N THR A 277 8.45 19.46 -7.65
CA THR A 277 7.89 19.17 -8.97
C THR A 277 6.98 20.29 -9.44
N GLN A 278 6.19 20.87 -8.53
CA GLN A 278 5.30 22.00 -8.81
C GLN A 278 6.03 23.29 -9.19
N LYS A 279 7.19 23.58 -8.58
CA LYS A 279 8.00 24.76 -8.93
C LYS A 279 8.57 24.73 -10.35
N ARG A 280 8.54 23.58 -11.04
CA ARG A 280 9.06 23.50 -12.40
C ARG A 280 8.07 24.18 -13.36
N PRO A 281 8.53 25.02 -14.29
CA PRO A 281 7.69 25.90 -15.12
C PRO A 281 6.75 25.16 -16.11
N LYS A 282 6.73 23.83 -16.10
CA LYS A 282 5.93 22.99 -17.01
C LYS A 282 4.56 22.57 -16.44
N SER A 283 4.24 22.86 -15.17
CA SER A 283 2.92 22.57 -14.59
C SER A 283 2.07 23.84 -14.53
N GLU A 284 1.11 23.98 -15.45
CA GLU A 284 0.14 25.09 -15.47
C GLU A 284 -0.82 25.06 -14.27
N LEU A 285 -1.03 23.88 -13.68
CA LEU A 285 -1.89 23.67 -12.51
C LEU A 285 -1.05 23.20 -11.31
N GLY A 286 -0.92 24.08 -10.33
CA GLY A 286 -0.28 23.75 -9.05
C GLY A 286 -1.03 22.64 -8.32
N SER A 287 -0.30 21.61 -7.85
CA SER A 287 -0.87 20.53 -7.03
C SER A 287 -1.28 20.99 -5.63
N LEU A 288 -0.83 22.18 -5.19
CA LEU A 288 -1.13 22.77 -3.89
C LEU A 288 -1.79 24.13 -4.07
N ARG A 289 -2.96 24.33 -3.44
CA ARG A 289 -3.66 25.62 -3.40
C ARG A 289 -3.96 26.04 -1.98
N VAL A 290 -3.87 27.34 -1.75
CA VAL A 290 -4.11 27.94 -0.43
C VAL A 290 -5.61 28.11 -0.20
N ILE A 291 -6.06 27.72 0.99
CA ILE A 291 -7.41 28.00 1.47
C ILE A 291 -7.29 29.20 2.41
N GLN A 292 -7.92 30.31 2.06
CA GLN A 292 -7.97 31.47 2.94
C GLN A 292 -8.96 31.19 4.07
N VAL A 293 -8.42 30.93 5.25
CA VAL A 293 -9.19 30.64 6.46
C VAL A 293 -8.95 31.76 7.47
N LYS A 294 -10.03 32.33 8.02
CA LYS A 294 -9.97 33.41 9.01
C LYS A 294 -9.65 32.89 10.42
N ASP A 295 -10.26 31.75 10.80
CA ASP A 295 -10.19 31.15 12.13
C ASP A 295 -9.94 29.64 12.07
N ASN A 296 -9.42 29.04 13.15
CA ASN A 296 -9.19 27.58 13.23
C ASN A 296 -10.47 26.76 13.44
N SER A 297 -11.63 27.25 13.00
CA SER A 297 -12.91 26.57 13.11
C SER A 297 -13.21 25.73 11.88
N TYR A 298 -14.00 24.67 12.08
CA TYR A 298 -14.49 23.82 11.01
C TYR A 298 -15.31 24.62 9.96
N ASP A 299 -16.15 25.54 10.43
CA ASP A 299 -17.02 26.34 9.56
C ASP A 299 -16.21 27.31 8.69
N ALA A 300 -15.16 27.93 9.26
CA ALA A 300 -14.26 28.79 8.49
C ALA A 300 -13.50 28.01 7.41
N LEU A 301 -13.15 26.74 7.67
CA LEU A 301 -12.57 25.85 6.67
C LEU A 301 -13.58 25.55 5.55
N LEU A 302 -14.84 25.27 5.87
CA LEU A 302 -15.89 25.04 4.87
C LEU A 302 -16.17 26.28 4.02
N GLU A 303 -16.23 27.46 4.62
CA GLU A 303 -16.36 28.72 3.88
C GLU A 303 -15.18 28.95 2.94
N GLY A 304 -13.95 28.73 3.43
CA GLY A 304 -12.73 28.86 2.63
C GLY A 304 -12.72 27.88 1.45
N LEU A 305 -13.16 26.65 1.67
CA LEU A 305 -13.34 25.67 0.60
C LEU A 305 -14.40 26.11 -0.40
N GLY A 306 -15.50 26.71 0.04
CA GLY A 306 -16.58 27.20 -0.82
C GLY A 306 -16.17 28.33 -1.77
N ARG A 307 -15.16 29.13 -1.41
CA ARG A 307 -14.62 30.21 -2.26
C ARG A 307 -13.70 29.72 -3.38
N LEU A 308 -13.26 28.46 -3.33
CA LEU A 308 -12.41 27.90 -4.39
C LEU A 308 -13.24 27.65 -5.66
N GLU A 309 -12.63 27.96 -6.80
CA GLU A 309 -13.17 27.62 -8.11
C GLU A 309 -13.33 26.10 -8.29
N LYS A 310 -14.19 25.70 -9.23
CA LYS A 310 -14.33 24.29 -9.62
C LYS A 310 -13.07 23.83 -10.32
N ILE A 311 -12.20 23.15 -9.58
CA ILE A 311 -10.96 22.60 -10.11
C ILE A 311 -11.20 21.13 -10.50
N GLU A 312 -10.57 20.70 -11.59
CA GLU A 312 -10.61 19.30 -12.02
C GLU A 312 -10.02 18.39 -10.93
N ARG A 313 -10.66 17.23 -10.67
CA ARG A 313 -10.20 16.20 -9.73
C ARG A 313 -10.14 16.62 -8.27
N MET A 314 -10.85 17.68 -7.92
CA MET A 314 -11.02 18.08 -6.51
C MET A 314 -11.71 16.96 -5.71
N GLU A 315 -12.51 16.08 -6.32
CA GLU A 315 -13.09 14.93 -5.62
C GLU A 315 -12.05 13.89 -5.14
N CYS A 316 -10.84 13.91 -5.71
CA CYS A 316 -9.73 13.02 -5.35
C CYS A 316 -8.67 13.71 -4.48
N SER A 317 -8.89 14.97 -4.07
CA SER A 317 -7.92 15.75 -3.31
C SER A 317 -7.83 15.32 -1.84
N GLY A 318 -6.95 15.98 -1.09
CA GLY A 318 -6.90 15.96 0.36
C GLY A 318 -6.78 17.37 0.92
N VAL A 319 -7.47 17.66 2.02
CA VAL A 319 -7.33 18.95 2.73
C VAL A 319 -6.25 18.81 3.78
N LEU A 320 -5.29 19.72 3.80
CA LEU A 320 -4.21 19.79 4.79
C LEU A 320 -4.48 20.96 5.73
N VAL A 321 -4.42 20.71 7.03
CA VAL A 321 -4.50 21.76 8.06
C VAL A 321 -3.16 21.79 8.77
N LEU A 322 -2.50 22.96 8.79
CA LEU A 322 -1.18 23.13 9.39
C LEU A 322 -1.25 23.75 10.78
N GLY A 323 -2.42 24.24 11.19
CA GLY A 323 -2.61 24.98 12.44
C GLY A 323 -1.96 26.36 12.41
N ARG A 324 -2.49 27.30 13.19
CA ARG A 324 -1.92 28.65 13.32
C ARG A 324 -0.59 28.61 14.08
N GLN A 325 0.37 29.46 13.74
CA GLN A 325 1.46 29.75 14.67
C GLN A 325 0.86 30.40 15.92
N VAL A 326 1.04 29.78 17.08
CA VAL A 326 0.93 30.52 18.34
C VAL A 326 2.17 31.40 18.37
N GLU A 327 2.06 32.62 17.86
CA GLU A 327 3.01 33.67 18.17
C GLU A 327 2.96 33.84 19.70
N GLY A 328 4.12 33.68 20.34
CA GLY A 328 4.24 33.89 21.77
C GLY A 328 3.72 35.29 22.10
N ARG A 329 2.63 35.34 22.89
CA ARG A 329 2.33 36.55 23.66
C ARG A 329 3.38 36.62 24.77
N GLU A 330 4.56 37.11 24.41
CA GLU A 330 5.42 37.79 25.37
C GLU A 330 4.82 39.18 25.56
N ASN A 331 3.90 39.29 26.53
CA ASN A 331 3.67 40.50 27.30
C ASN A 331 3.10 40.03 28.63
N GLY A 332 3.81 40.41 29.70
CA GLY A 332 3.66 39.92 31.05
C GLY A 332 2.24 39.99 31.59
N ASP A 333 1.86 39.00 32.38
CA ASP A 333 1.87 39.19 33.82
C ASP A 333 2.06 37.82 34.49
N SER A 334 3.08 37.76 35.35
CA SER A 334 3.33 36.65 36.25
C SER A 334 2.22 36.63 37.30
N GLU A 335 1.51 35.51 37.44
CA GLU A 335 1.08 34.91 38.72
C GLU A 335 -0.05 33.89 38.48
N THR A 336 0.34 32.61 38.37
CA THR A 336 -0.32 31.40 38.91
C THR A 336 0.34 30.17 38.30
N ALA A 337 1.66 30.05 38.53
CA ALA A 337 2.43 28.88 38.15
C ALA A 337 2.32 27.80 39.24
N GLN A 338 1.17 27.12 39.33
CA GLN A 338 0.98 25.83 40.00
C GLN A 338 -0.50 25.42 40.01
N GLU A 339 -1.09 25.11 38.86
CA GLU A 339 -2.32 24.29 38.74
C GLU A 339 -2.70 24.13 37.26
N GLN A 340 -1.94 23.32 36.51
CA GLN A 340 -2.35 22.76 35.21
C GLN A 340 -1.38 21.68 34.68
N ALA A 341 -0.74 20.92 35.57
CA ALA A 341 0.13 19.80 35.21
C ALA A 341 -0.61 18.45 35.09
N HIS A 342 -1.92 18.45 35.07
CA HIS A 342 -2.76 17.27 34.86
C HIS A 342 -3.89 17.64 33.91
N ASP A 343 -3.69 17.43 32.61
CA ASP A 343 -4.70 17.05 31.62
C ASP A 343 -4.05 16.98 30.22
N CYS A 344 -3.05 16.09 30.06
CA CYS A 344 -2.61 15.62 28.75
C CYS A 344 -3.53 14.48 28.27
N GLU A 345 -4.84 14.72 28.26
CA GLU A 345 -5.75 13.87 27.48
C GLU A 345 -5.52 14.20 26.01
N LEU A 346 -5.15 13.17 25.23
CA LEU A 346 -5.03 13.17 23.77
C LEU A 346 -6.06 14.12 23.12
N ALA A 347 -5.62 15.34 22.77
CA ALA A 347 -6.46 16.33 22.11
C ALA A 347 -6.97 15.74 20.80
N LYS A 348 -8.21 15.26 20.81
CA LYS A 348 -8.91 14.80 19.61
C LYS A 348 -8.89 15.95 18.61
N SER A 349 -8.54 15.65 17.35
CA SER A 349 -8.49 16.64 16.28
C SER A 349 -9.76 17.50 16.25
N LEU A 350 -9.59 18.81 16.19
CA LEU A 350 -10.70 19.77 16.05
C LEU A 350 -11.46 19.58 14.72
N TYR A 351 -10.83 18.89 13.75
CA TYR A 351 -11.38 18.64 12.43
C TYR A 351 -11.85 17.18 12.27
N PRO A 352 -12.95 16.93 11.55
CA PRO A 352 -13.41 15.59 11.25
C PRO A 352 -12.49 14.90 10.23
N ASP A 353 -12.56 13.57 10.18
CA ASP A 353 -11.76 12.75 9.27
C ASP A 353 -12.03 13.01 7.78
N LEU A 354 -13.24 13.46 7.45
CA LEU A 354 -13.75 13.69 6.11
C LEU A 354 -14.52 15.01 6.08
N VAL A 355 -14.37 15.76 4.98
CA VAL A 355 -15.10 16.99 4.69
C VAL A 355 -15.84 16.84 3.36
N THR A 356 -17.06 17.36 3.31
CA THR A 356 -17.84 17.42 2.06
C THR A 356 -17.49 18.70 1.32
N LEU A 357 -17.00 18.58 0.08
CA LEU A 357 -16.71 19.72 -0.78
C LEU A 357 -18.02 20.41 -1.22
N PRO A 358 -18.19 21.72 -1.03
CA PRO A 358 -19.39 22.44 -1.44
C PRO A 358 -19.67 22.35 -2.95
N GLN A 359 -18.62 22.33 -3.79
CA GLN A 359 -18.76 22.37 -5.25
C GLN A 359 -19.27 21.07 -5.87
N TYR A 360 -18.85 19.92 -5.32
CA TYR A 360 -19.04 18.59 -5.91
C TYR A 360 -19.82 17.63 -4.99
N GLN A 361 -20.15 18.06 -3.77
CA GLN A 361 -20.76 17.24 -2.70
C GLN A 361 -19.99 15.93 -2.41
N SER A 362 -18.72 15.89 -2.81
CA SER A 362 -17.84 14.73 -2.65
C SER A 362 -17.12 14.80 -1.31
N LYS A 363 -16.91 13.64 -0.67
CA LYS A 363 -16.20 13.55 0.61
C LYS A 363 -14.70 13.38 0.39
N VAL A 364 -13.92 14.29 0.96
CA VAL A 364 -12.46 14.36 0.85
C VAL A 364 -11.84 14.21 2.24
N PRO A 365 -10.72 13.47 2.39
CA PRO A 365 -10.04 13.35 3.67
C PRO A 365 -9.38 14.66 4.11
N VAL A 366 -9.48 14.93 5.41
CA VAL A 366 -8.73 15.99 6.09
C VAL A 366 -7.52 15.38 6.78
N PHE A 367 -6.37 16.01 6.60
CA PHE A 367 -5.11 15.67 7.23
C PHE A 367 -4.67 16.83 8.12
N ASP A 368 -4.88 16.67 9.43
CA ASP A 368 -4.36 17.62 10.40
C ASP A 368 -2.86 17.35 10.61
N LEU A 369 -2.02 18.18 9.98
CA LEU A 369 -0.58 18.03 10.06
C LEU A 369 -0.06 18.36 11.47
N SER A 370 -0.80 19.13 12.27
CA SER A 370 -0.43 19.41 13.66
C SER A 370 -0.51 18.17 14.55
N GLU A 371 -1.38 17.22 14.22
CA GLU A 371 -1.48 15.92 14.89
C GLU A 371 -0.54 14.88 14.25
N LEU A 372 -0.46 14.85 12.92
CA LEU A 372 0.28 13.82 12.20
C LEU A 372 1.80 13.97 12.31
N LEU A 373 2.31 15.21 12.30
CA LEU A 373 3.74 15.54 12.29
C LEU A 373 4.20 16.07 13.65
N SER A 374 5.50 15.99 13.94
CA SER A 374 6.04 16.66 15.13
C SER A 374 6.17 18.17 14.92
N PRO A 375 6.27 18.99 15.99
CA PRO A 375 6.52 20.43 15.85
C PRO A 375 7.77 20.77 15.03
N ALA A 376 8.83 19.96 15.17
CA ALA A 376 10.07 20.12 14.39
C ALA A 376 9.84 19.85 12.89
N ASP A 377 9.09 18.78 12.57
CA ASP A 377 8.72 18.43 11.19
C ASP A 377 7.86 19.54 10.55
N LEU A 378 6.97 20.19 11.33
CA LEU A 378 6.15 21.30 10.88
C LEU A 378 6.95 22.57 10.62
N ALA A 379 7.93 22.87 11.47
CA ALA A 379 8.86 23.97 11.22
C ALA A 379 9.70 23.71 9.95
N GLU A 380 10.12 22.47 9.75
CA GLU A 380 10.87 22.06 8.56
C GLU A 380 10.04 22.19 7.26
N ILE A 381 8.74 21.86 7.29
CA ILE A 381 7.90 22.01 6.10
C ILE A 381 7.54 23.47 5.81
N ARG A 382 7.30 24.27 6.86
CA ARG A 382 7.01 25.71 6.74
C ARG A 382 8.18 26.47 6.12
N SER A 383 9.40 26.21 6.57
CA SER A 383 10.61 26.81 5.98
C SER A 383 10.89 26.34 4.54
N TYR A 384 10.25 25.27 4.07
CA TYR A 384 10.49 24.73 2.74
C TYR A 384 9.78 25.51 1.62
N GLY A 385 8.65 26.17 1.91
CA GLY A 385 7.97 26.98 0.92
C GLY A 385 6.80 27.82 1.44
N PRO A 386 6.55 29.00 0.84
CA PRO A 386 5.57 29.99 1.32
C PRO A 386 4.13 29.46 1.35
N GLN A 387 3.81 28.44 0.55
CA GLN A 387 2.47 27.85 0.60
C GLN A 387 2.22 27.16 1.95
N PHE A 388 3.24 26.54 2.56
CA PHE A 388 3.12 25.86 3.84
C PHE A 388 3.06 26.82 5.05
N GLU A 389 3.23 28.12 4.85
CA GLU A 389 3.01 29.11 5.92
C GLU A 389 1.51 29.32 6.21
N ASN A 390 0.66 28.98 5.24
CA ASN A 390 -0.78 29.16 5.37
C ASN A 390 -1.42 28.11 6.29
N THR A 391 -2.50 28.50 6.97
CA THR A 391 -3.24 27.68 7.94
C THR A 391 -3.82 26.41 7.31
N ALA A 392 -4.35 26.50 6.09
CA ALA A 392 -4.99 25.38 5.41
C ALA A 392 -4.72 25.38 3.90
N LEU A 393 -4.56 24.17 3.35
CA LEU A 393 -4.21 23.94 1.96
C LEU A 393 -5.06 22.81 1.38
N ILE A 394 -5.28 22.81 0.07
CA ILE A 394 -5.82 21.67 -0.66
C ILE A 394 -4.75 21.07 -1.58
N LEU A 395 -4.54 19.77 -1.45
CA LEU A 395 -3.60 19.00 -2.25
C LEU A 395 -4.38 18.22 -3.32
N ILE A 396 -4.20 18.61 -4.56
CA ILE A 396 -4.89 18.09 -5.74
C ILE A 396 -3.95 17.14 -6.49
N PRO A 397 -4.37 15.90 -6.80
CA PRO A 397 -3.50 14.91 -7.42
C PRO A 397 -3.39 15.13 -8.94
N VAL A 398 -2.70 16.19 -9.33
CA VAL A 398 -2.43 16.52 -10.75
C VAL A 398 -1.28 15.66 -11.30
N ASN A 399 -0.32 15.32 -10.43
CA ASN A 399 0.92 14.64 -10.78
C ASN A 399 1.10 13.35 -9.96
N PRO A 400 1.91 12.37 -10.43
CA PRO A 400 2.18 11.16 -9.68
C PRO A 400 2.85 11.44 -8.32
N THR A 401 3.65 12.51 -8.19
CA THR A 401 4.25 12.91 -6.91
C THR A 401 3.21 13.37 -5.89
N ALA A 402 2.17 14.09 -6.33
CA ALA A 402 1.05 14.50 -5.49
C ALA A 402 0.21 13.29 -5.04
N VAL A 403 -0.02 12.31 -5.93
CA VAL A 403 -0.65 11.03 -5.59
C VAL A 403 0.13 10.31 -4.49
N GLN A 404 1.46 10.22 -4.64
CA GLN A 404 2.32 9.57 -3.65
C GLN A 404 2.34 10.31 -2.30
N ALA A 405 2.25 11.65 -2.31
CA ALA A 405 2.14 12.44 -1.09
C ALA A 405 0.82 12.17 -0.35
N LEU A 406 -0.32 12.12 -1.07
CA LEU A 406 -1.61 11.76 -0.47
C LEU A 406 -1.62 10.34 0.09
N LEU A 407 -1.03 9.38 -0.62
CA LEU A 407 -0.89 8.00 -0.13
C LEU A 407 -0.05 7.93 1.14
N ALA A 408 1.07 8.65 1.20
CA ALA A 408 1.93 8.70 2.38
C ALA A 408 1.21 9.32 3.58
N LEU A 409 0.51 10.45 3.38
CA LEU A 409 -0.32 11.09 4.41
C LEU A 409 -1.41 10.17 4.93
N TRP A 410 -2.12 9.51 4.01
CA TRP A 410 -3.17 8.57 4.37
C TRP A 410 -2.61 7.37 5.14
N LYS A 411 -1.46 6.84 4.75
CA LYS A 411 -0.78 5.75 5.44
C LYS A 411 -0.35 6.16 6.86
N LEU A 412 0.19 7.36 7.05
CA LEU A 412 0.54 7.89 8.37
C LEU A 412 -0.70 8.09 9.25
N LYS A 413 -1.75 8.71 8.71
CA LYS A 413 -3.03 8.86 9.41
C LYS A 413 -3.62 7.51 9.81
N ALA A 414 -3.61 6.54 8.90
CA ALA A 414 -4.09 5.19 9.17
C ALA A 414 -3.25 4.46 10.24
N PHE A 415 -1.95 4.71 10.28
CA PHE A 415 -1.04 4.16 11.29
C PHE A 415 -1.36 4.68 12.70
N LEU A 416 -1.67 5.98 12.83
CA LEU A 416 -1.98 6.63 14.11
C LEU A 416 -3.39 6.37 14.63
N ARG A 417 -4.34 5.96 13.78
CA ARG A 417 -5.72 5.68 14.19
C ARG A 417 -5.77 4.71 15.37
N SER A 418 -6.34 5.18 16.47
CA SER A 418 -6.67 4.33 17.62
C SER A 418 -7.70 3.27 17.22
N GLN A 419 -7.50 2.07 17.75
CA GLN A 419 -8.55 1.07 17.80
C GLN A 419 -9.32 1.36 19.08
N GLU A 420 -10.45 2.06 18.98
CA GLU A 420 -11.39 2.12 20.10
C GLU A 420 -11.85 0.67 20.34
N ALA A 421 -11.66 0.21 21.58
CA ALA A 421 -11.91 -1.15 22.02
C ALA A 421 -13.40 -1.50 21.98
#